data_AF-A0AB35YNX0-F1
#
_entry.id   AF-A0AB35YNX0-F1
#
_cell.length_a   1.000
_cell.length_b   1.000
_cell.length_c   1.000
_cell.angle_alpha   90.00
_cell.angle_beta   90.00
_cell.angle_gamma   90.00
#
_symmetry.space_group_name_H-M   'P 1'
#
loop_
_entity.id
_entity.type
_entity.pdbx_description
1 polymer ?
#
loop_
_entity_poly.entity_id
_entity_poly.type
_entity_poly.pdbx_seq_one_letter_code
_entity_poly.pdbx_strand_id
1 'polypeptide(L)'
;MNYTLEQTGRVLSRLKMGVSTQSAKKLVDNGKLKRVQRPHYCPNTADPFVVCVDSLQNYLINEVGLNANVVYEAVYGTGGNQ
;
A
#
# COMPACT_ATOMS: atom_id res chain seq x y z
N MET A 1 4.29 -7.49 -7.30
CA MET A 1 3.86 -7.75 -5.91
C MET A 1 2.55 -7.03 -5.67
N ASN A 2 1.62 -7.61 -4.92
CA ASN A 2 0.33 -7.00 -4.61
C ASN A 2 0.08 -7.02 -3.10
N TYR A 3 -0.58 -6.00 -2.58
CA TYR A 3 -0.95 -5.88 -1.17
C TYR A 3 -2.45 -5.91 -0.96
N THR A 4 -2.87 -6.48 0.16
CA THR A 4 -4.24 -6.29 0.66
C THR A 4 -4.43 -4.83 1.10
N LEU A 5 -5.67 -4.38 1.25
CA LEU A 5 -5.93 -3.06 1.83
C LEU A 5 -5.36 -2.92 3.24
N GLU A 6 -5.36 -3.99 4.02
CA GLU A 6 -4.73 -4.02 5.35
C GLU A 6 -3.22 -3.80 5.27
N GLN A 7 -2.53 -4.52 4.37
CA GLN A 7 -1.10 -4.33 4.16
C GLN A 7 -0.80 -2.90 3.68
N THR A 8 -1.60 -2.37 2.75
CA THR A 8 -1.48 -0.99 2.28
C THR A 8 -1.68 0.00 3.42
N GLY A 9 -2.69 -0.21 4.27
CA GLY A 9 -2.92 0.60 5.48
C GLY A 9 -1.74 0.56 6.45
N ARG A 10 -1.07 -0.59 6.61
CA ARG A 10 0.15 -0.71 7.42
C ARG A 10 1.31 0.09 6.85
N VAL A 11 1.49 0.11 5.52
CA VAL A 11 2.51 0.96 4.86
C VAL A 11 2.23 2.43 5.14
N LEU A 12 1.00 2.90 4.91
CA LEU A 12 0.60 4.28 5.19
C LEU A 12 0.81 4.65 6.67
N SER A 13 0.54 3.70 7.58
CA SER A 13 0.79 3.86 9.01
C SER A 13 2.28 4.02 9.33
N ARG A 14 3.17 3.23 8.70
CA ARG A 14 4.63 3.36 8.88
C ARG A 14 5.13 4.73 8.42
N LEU A 15 4.50 5.29 7.38
CA LEU A 15 4.81 6.61 6.84
C LEU A 15 4.12 7.76 7.60
N LYS A 16 3.41 7.48 8.70
CA LYS A 16 2.65 8.47 9.49
C LYS A 16 1.59 9.24 8.67
N MET A 17 1.09 8.66 7.57
CA MET A 17 0.16 9.29 6.63
C MET A 17 -1.32 9.13 6.97
N GLY A 18 -1.63 8.73 8.21
CA GLY A 18 -2.99 8.40 8.64
C GLY A 18 -3.19 6.90 8.74
N VAL A 19 -3.56 6.46 9.94
CA VAL A 19 -3.74 5.05 10.29
C VAL A 19 -5.15 4.65 9.89
N SER A 20 -5.34 3.94 8.76
CA SER A 20 -6.49 3.05 8.54
C SER A 20 -6.50 2.40 7.15
N THR A 21 -6.99 1.17 7.10
CA THR A 21 -7.51 0.50 5.88
C THR A 21 -8.46 1.39 5.08
N GLN A 22 -9.25 2.22 5.77
CA GLN A 22 -10.16 3.18 5.15
C GLN A 22 -9.44 4.24 4.29
N SER A 23 -8.27 4.72 4.71
CA SER A 23 -7.47 5.66 3.92
C SER A 23 -6.94 4.99 2.65
N ALA A 24 -6.43 3.76 2.77
CA ALA A 24 -6.02 2.96 1.62
C ALA A 24 -7.20 2.72 0.66
N LYS A 25 -8.39 2.41 1.18
CA LYS A 25 -9.60 2.23 0.37
C LYS A 25 -9.99 3.51 -0.36
N LYS A 26 -9.97 4.66 0.29
CA LYS A 26 -10.24 5.97 -0.35
C LYS A 26 -9.27 6.25 -1.50
N LEU A 27 -7.98 5.93 -1.35
CA LEU A 27 -7.00 6.13 -2.42
C LEU A 27 -7.27 5.23 -3.64
N VAL A 28 -7.75 4.00 -3.41
CA VAL A 28 -8.19 3.10 -4.48
C VAL A 28 -9.48 3.61 -5.12
N ASP A 29 -10.48 4.00 -4.32
CA ASP A 29 -11.78 4.50 -4.81
C ASP A 29 -11.60 5.80 -5.62
N ASN A 30 -10.64 6.66 -5.24
CA ASN A 30 -10.28 7.88 -5.95
C ASN A 30 -9.38 7.64 -7.19
N GLY A 31 -9.06 6.38 -7.51
CA GLY A 31 -8.21 6.02 -8.65
C GLY A 31 -6.73 6.38 -8.50
N LYS A 32 -6.29 6.82 -7.30
CA LYS A 32 -4.87 7.12 -7.02
C LYS A 32 -4.03 5.84 -6.91
N LEU A 33 -4.64 4.73 -6.48
CA LEU A 33 -4.01 3.43 -6.41
C LEU A 33 -4.64 2.44 -7.37
N LYS A 34 -3.81 1.76 -8.15
CA LYS A 34 -4.26 0.72 -9.07
C LYS A 34 -4.75 -0.51 -8.30
N ARG A 35 -6.04 -0.79 -8.41
CA ARG A 35 -6.64 -2.07 -8.00
C ARG A 35 -6.33 -3.17 -9.02
N VAL A 36 -6.04 -4.36 -8.53
CA VAL A 36 -5.82 -5.58 -9.30
C VAL A 36 -6.83 -6.62 -8.78
N GLN A 37 -7.45 -7.36 -9.70
CA GLN A 37 -8.37 -8.42 -9.32
C GLN A 37 -7.65 -9.42 -8.41
N ARG A 38 -8.29 -9.80 -7.30
CA ARG A 38 -7.68 -10.69 -6.31
C ARG A 38 -7.36 -12.04 -6.97
N PRO A 39 -6.11 -12.53 -6.88
CA PRO A 39 -5.79 -13.88 -7.33
C PRO A 39 -6.53 -14.93 -6.47
N HIS A 40 -6.87 -16.07 -7.07
CA HIS A 40 -7.64 -17.12 -6.40
C HIS A 40 -6.94 -17.70 -5.15
N TYR A 41 -5.61 -17.62 -5.10
CA TYR A 41 -4.77 -18.10 -4.00
C TYR A 41 -4.56 -17.09 -2.86
N CYS A 42 -5.06 -15.86 -2.96
CA CYS A 42 -4.97 -14.91 -1.86
C CYS A 42 -5.93 -15.27 -0.72
N PRO A 43 -5.51 -15.13 0.56
CA PRO A 43 -6.36 -15.39 1.71
C PRO A 43 -7.64 -14.55 1.62
N ASN A 44 -8.71 -15.05 2.22
CA ASN A 44 -10.03 -14.43 2.11
C ASN A 44 -10.05 -13.07 2.82
N THR A 45 -9.74 -12.01 2.09
CA THR A 45 -9.86 -10.62 2.55
C THR A 45 -11.29 -10.12 2.35
N ALA A 46 -11.70 -9.15 3.17
CA ALA A 46 -13.01 -8.50 3.06
C ALA A 46 -13.26 -7.89 1.66
N ASP A 47 -12.20 -7.49 0.97
CA ASP A 47 -12.27 -6.88 -0.35
C ASP A 47 -11.93 -7.87 -1.48
N PRO A 48 -12.62 -7.82 -2.63
CA PRO A 48 -12.40 -8.69 -3.79
C PRO A 48 -11.21 -8.26 -4.66
N PHE A 49 -10.37 -7.34 -4.18
CA PHE A 49 -9.23 -6.80 -4.92
C PHE A 49 -7.99 -6.65 -4.04
N VAL A 50 -6.85 -6.50 -4.69
CA VAL A 50 -5.56 -6.17 -4.09
C VAL A 50 -5.01 -4.90 -4.73
N VAL A 51 -4.11 -4.22 -4.04
CA VAL A 51 -3.45 -2.99 -4.47
C VAL A 51 -2.12 -3.34 -5.12
N CYS A 52 -1.86 -2.76 -6.29
CA CYS A 52 -0.57 -2.88 -6.95
C CYS A 52 0.51 -2.11 -6.17
N VAL A 53 1.55 -2.81 -5.70
CA VAL A 53 2.62 -2.21 -4.89
C VAL A 53 3.42 -1.16 -5.67
N ASP A 54 3.60 -1.36 -6.98
CA ASP A 54 4.27 -0.39 -7.85
C ASP A 54 3.50 0.93 -7.93
N SER A 55 2.18 0.85 -8.10
CA SER A 55 1.29 2.02 -8.08
C SER A 55 1.31 2.75 -6.73
N LEU A 56 1.42 2.01 -5.63
CA LEU A 56 1.54 2.59 -4.29
C LEU A 56 2.85 3.35 -4.13
N GLN A 57 3.98 2.76 -4.51
CA GLN A 57 5.28 3.43 -4.47
C GLN A 57 5.29 4.67 -5.35
N ASN A 58 4.79 4.56 -6.57
CA ASN A 58 4.70 5.68 -7.50
C ASN A 58 3.88 6.84 -6.92
N TYR A 59 2.72 6.55 -6.31
CA TYR A 59 1.91 7.56 -5.62
C TYR A 59 2.68 8.22 -4.48
N LEU A 60 3.31 7.43 -3.60
CA LEU A 60 4.03 7.96 -2.43
C LEU A 60 5.26 8.79 -2.83
N ILE A 61 5.97 8.41 -3.88
CA ILE A 61 7.18 9.11 -4.32
C ILE A 61 6.82 10.34 -5.15
N ASN A 62 5.98 10.20 -6.18
CA ASN A 62 5.76 11.25 -7.17
C ASN A 62 4.61 12.20 -6.82
N GLU A 63 3.54 11.71 -6.19
CA GLU A 63 2.38 12.56 -5.85
C GLU A 63 2.48 13.13 -4.43
N VAL A 64 2.94 12.32 -3.47
CA VAL A 64 3.11 12.77 -2.08
C VAL A 64 4.47 13.44 -1.86
N GLY A 65 5.49 13.09 -2.66
CA GLY A 65 6.83 13.68 -2.55
C GLY A 65 7.67 13.05 -1.43
N LEU A 66 7.40 11.80 -1.04
CA LEU A 66 8.21 11.11 -0.04
C LEU A 66 9.53 10.61 -0.61
N ASN A 67 10.53 10.52 0.25
CA ASN A 67 11.83 9.94 -0.11
C ASN A 67 11.66 8.47 -0.52
N ALA A 68 12.21 8.10 -1.68
CA ALA A 68 12.10 6.76 -2.23
C ALA A 68 12.64 5.65 -1.30
N ASN A 69 13.71 5.92 -0.55
CA ASN A 69 14.26 4.95 0.42
C ASN A 69 13.26 4.73 1.57
N VAL A 70 12.68 5.79 2.12
CA VAL A 70 11.68 5.70 3.19
C VAL A 70 10.44 4.93 2.72
N VAL A 71 9.99 5.18 1.48
CA VAL A 71 8.87 4.45 0.87
C VAL A 71 9.22 2.97 0.70
N TYR A 72 10.41 2.67 0.19
CA TYR A 72 10.90 1.30 0.02
C TYR A 72 10.93 0.55 1.37
N GLU A 73 11.50 1.15 2.41
CA GLU A 73 11.53 0.57 3.76
C GLU A 73 10.13 0.36 4.34
N ALA A 74 9.20 1.29 4.10
CA ALA A 74 7.83 1.16 4.58
C ALA A 74 7.06 0.04 3.87
N VAL A 75 7.27 -0.13 2.55
CA VAL A 75 6.65 -1.16 1.73
C VAL A 75 7.21 -2.53 2.09
N TYR A 76 8.51 -2.74 1.87
CA TYR A 76 9.13 -4.06 2.00
C TYR A 76 9.44 -4.44 3.45
N GLY A 77 9.40 -3.47 4.38
CA GLY A 77 9.88 -3.62 5.73
C GLY A 77 11.40 -3.54 5.74
N THR A 78 11.98 -2.62 6.51
CA THR A 78 13.41 -2.69 6.77
C THR A 78 13.70 -3.98 7.54
N GLY A 79 14.72 -4.72 7.10
CA GLY A 79 15.36 -5.70 7.94
C GLY A 79 15.94 -4.96 9.14
N GLY A 80 15.23 -5.00 10.27
CA GLY A 80 15.77 -4.57 11.55
C GLY A 80 16.84 -5.55 12.00
N ASN A 81 18.03 -5.45 11.42
CA ASN A 81 19.27 -5.77 12.12
C ASN A 81 19.80 -4.44 12.65
N GLN A 82 19.56 -4.20 13.93
CA GLN A 82 20.49 -3.55 14.85
C GLN A 82 20.01 -3.81 16.28
#